data_AF-A0A2G8KZ95-F1
#
_entry.id   AF-A0A2G8KZ95-F1
#
_cell.length_a   1.000
_cell.length_b   1.000
_cell.length_c   1.000
_cell.angle_alpha   90.00
_cell.angle_beta   90.00
_cell.angle_gamma   90.00
#
_symmetry.space_group_name_H-M   'P 1'
#
loop_
_entity.id
_entity.type
_entity.pdbx_description
1 polymer ?
#
loop_
_entity_poly.entity_id
_entity_poly.type
_entity_poly.pdbx_seq_one_letter_code
_entity_poly.pdbx_strand_id
1 'polypeptide(L)'
;MGSKTYSLLKELVSPNKPSEVTFKDITDKLKNHFSPTPPAMAERFKFYARKQASGESVTQYLAELKRLASTCNFDRFLNDALRDAFVFGLSDEHAQRRLFSCDDKLTLEKAFSEAVSLETASAKTVMVRGAAGTANSAVNAVNMEHVRCYCCGKPRHIKTDCRHKNADFSKCGKRGHLASQCRGRDISDRATGGRRMRFSKHSGNKSKKKWDSKVKYMGR
;
A
#
# COMPACT_ATOMS: atom_id res chain seq x y z
N MET A 1 22.79 -52.60 -0.94
CA MET A 1 23.57 -51.38 -0.60
C MET A 1 24.91 -51.47 -1.32
N GLY A 2 25.37 -50.40 -1.95
CA GLY A 2 26.69 -50.39 -2.60
C GLY A 2 27.83 -50.31 -1.59
N SER A 3 29.05 -50.64 -2.01
CA SER A 3 30.26 -50.63 -1.16
C SER A 3 30.47 -49.26 -0.49
N LYS A 4 30.31 -48.16 -1.24
CA LYS A 4 30.43 -46.79 -0.72
C LYS A 4 29.43 -46.47 0.40
N THR A 5 28.17 -46.87 0.22
CA THR A 5 27.11 -46.65 1.22
C THR A 5 27.35 -47.46 2.49
N TYR A 6 27.88 -48.68 2.36
CA TYR A 6 28.21 -49.53 3.50
C TYR A 6 29.41 -48.98 4.29
N SER A 7 30.44 -48.47 3.61
CA SER A 7 31.57 -47.79 4.27
C SER A 7 31.11 -46.55 5.05
N LEU A 8 30.27 -45.72 4.43
CA LEU A 8 29.66 -44.56 5.09
C LEU A 8 28.83 -44.98 6.31
N LEU A 9 28.01 -46.03 6.18
CA LEU A 9 27.23 -46.54 7.30
C LEU A 9 28.15 -46.91 8.48
N LYS A 10 29.25 -47.62 8.20
CA LYS A 10 30.24 -48.03 9.19
C LYS A 10 30.86 -46.82 9.91
N GLU A 11 31.15 -45.73 9.18
CA GLU A 11 31.60 -44.46 9.78
C GLU A 11 30.50 -43.84 10.66
N LEU A 12 29.25 -43.78 10.18
CA LEU A 12 28.12 -43.17 10.90
C LEU A 12 27.72 -43.92 12.18
N VAL A 13 28.01 -45.22 12.28
CA VAL A 13 27.66 -46.04 13.46
C VAL A 13 28.80 -46.28 14.45
N SER A 14 30.03 -45.90 14.10
CA SER A 14 31.20 -46.03 14.96
C SER A 14 30.97 -45.38 16.35
N PRO A 15 31.38 -46.01 17.47
CA PRO A 15 32.20 -47.23 17.58
C PRO A 15 31.45 -48.56 17.43
N ASN A 16 30.13 -48.54 17.30
CA ASN A 16 29.31 -49.76 17.17
C ASN A 16 29.39 -50.33 15.75
N LYS A 17 29.23 -51.65 15.61
CA LYS A 17 29.17 -52.28 14.29
C LYS A 17 27.78 -52.10 13.67
N PRO A 18 27.65 -52.02 12.33
CA PRO A 18 26.34 -51.97 11.68
C PRO A 18 25.39 -53.11 12.05
N SER A 19 25.92 -54.27 12.46
CA SER A 19 25.13 -55.42 12.94
C SER A 19 24.58 -55.26 14.36
N GLU A 20 25.13 -54.32 15.14
CA GLU A 20 24.78 -54.07 16.54
C GLU A 20 23.77 -52.91 16.68
N VAL A 21 23.46 -52.21 15.59
CA VAL A 21 22.51 -51.10 15.57
C VAL A 21 21.21 -51.54 14.91
N THR A 22 20.09 -50.97 15.37
CA THR A 22 18.79 -51.32 14.82
C THR A 22 18.65 -50.85 13.38
N PHE A 23 17.83 -51.54 12.59
CA PHE A 23 17.52 -51.12 11.22
C PHE A 23 16.95 -49.69 11.16
N LYS A 24 16.17 -49.28 12.18
CA LYS A 24 15.65 -47.92 12.31
C LYS A 24 16.77 -46.90 12.42
N ASP A 25 17.72 -47.11 13.34
CA ASP A 25 18.84 -46.19 13.55
C ASP A 25 19.75 -46.10 12.33
N ILE A 26 19.99 -47.23 11.65
CA ILE A 26 20.73 -47.29 10.37
C ILE A 26 20.04 -46.40 9.34
N THR A 27 18.72 -46.56 9.20
CA THR A 27 17.91 -45.81 8.24
C THR A 27 17.89 -44.33 8.57
N ASP A 28 17.72 -43.96 9.85
CA ASP A 28 17.68 -42.57 10.30
C ASP A 28 19.04 -41.88 10.11
N LYS A 29 20.15 -42.55 10.42
CA LYS A 29 21.52 -42.03 10.19
C LYS A 29 21.80 -41.81 8.71
N LEU A 30 21.45 -42.77 7.86
CA LEU A 30 21.63 -42.63 6.41
C LEU A 30 20.73 -41.53 5.84
N LYS A 31 19.47 -41.44 6.28
CA LYS A 31 18.57 -40.35 5.89
C LYS A 31 19.12 -38.98 6.27
N ASN A 32 19.56 -38.81 7.52
CA ASN A 32 20.15 -37.55 7.98
C ASN A 32 21.41 -37.15 7.21
N HIS A 33 22.18 -38.13 6.72
CA HIS A 33 23.38 -37.85 5.92
C HIS A 33 23.07 -37.50 4.46
N PHE A 34 22.19 -38.24 3.80
CA PHE A 34 21.88 -38.03 2.38
C PHE A 34 20.79 -36.99 2.13
N SER A 35 19.93 -36.75 3.11
CA SER A 35 18.83 -35.81 3.06
C SER A 35 18.65 -35.19 4.43
N PRO A 36 19.64 -34.40 4.90
CA PRO A 36 19.52 -33.70 6.18
C PRO A 36 18.25 -32.86 6.14
N THR A 37 17.34 -33.12 7.08
CA THR A 37 16.16 -32.30 7.26
C THR A 37 16.63 -30.86 7.42
N PRO A 38 16.23 -29.93 6.53
CA PRO A 38 16.63 -28.54 6.67
C PRO A 38 16.22 -28.06 8.07
N PRO A 39 17.07 -27.29 8.77
CA PRO A 39 16.67 -26.73 10.05
C PRO A 39 15.34 -26.01 9.89
N ALA A 40 14.38 -26.24 10.79
CA ALA A 40 13.05 -25.63 10.70
C ALA A 40 13.11 -24.10 10.52
N MET A 41 14.17 -23.45 11.03
CA MET A 41 14.45 -22.04 10.80
C MET A 41 14.72 -21.67 9.34
N ALA A 42 15.46 -22.48 8.59
CA ALA A 42 15.73 -22.22 7.18
C ALA A 42 14.44 -22.30 6.34
N GLU A 43 13.57 -23.28 6.63
CA GLU A 43 12.27 -23.40 5.96
C GLU A 43 11.32 -22.26 6.34
N ARG A 44 11.26 -21.90 7.62
CA ARG A 44 10.48 -20.74 8.09
C ARG A 44 10.97 -19.43 7.49
N PHE A 45 12.28 -19.27 7.31
CA PHE A 45 12.84 -18.10 6.62
C PHE A 45 12.34 -18.04 5.17
N LYS A 46 12.42 -19.14 4.41
CA LYS A 46 11.88 -19.20 3.03
C LYS A 46 10.39 -18.87 3.00
N PHE A 47 9.63 -19.41 3.95
CA PHE A 47 8.20 -19.16 4.09
C PHE A 47 7.89 -17.67 4.34
N TYR A 48 8.51 -17.03 5.33
CA TYR A 48 8.25 -15.63 5.65
C TYR A 48 8.86 -14.63 4.65
N ALA A 49 9.91 -15.03 3.93
CA ALA A 49 10.50 -14.23 2.86
C ALA A 49 9.64 -14.26 1.58
N ARG A 50 8.73 -15.23 1.43
CA ARG A 50 7.88 -15.34 0.25
C ARG A 50 6.91 -14.16 0.18
N LYS A 51 6.89 -13.48 -0.98
CA LYS A 51 5.98 -12.38 -1.35
C LYS A 51 5.33 -12.71 -2.68
N GLN A 52 4.06 -12.36 -2.87
CA GLN A 52 3.32 -12.59 -4.12
C GLN A 52 4.11 -12.04 -5.31
N ALA A 53 4.36 -12.88 -6.31
CA ALA A 53 5.12 -12.49 -7.49
C ALA A 53 4.28 -11.58 -8.40
N SER A 54 4.94 -10.78 -9.24
CA SER A 54 4.23 -9.96 -10.22
C SER A 54 3.41 -10.83 -11.18
N GLY A 55 2.11 -10.55 -11.28
CA GLY A 55 1.17 -11.31 -12.12
C GLY A 55 0.75 -12.67 -11.55
N GLU A 56 1.21 -13.06 -10.36
CA GLU A 56 0.74 -14.25 -9.67
C GLU A 56 -0.65 -13.99 -9.07
N SER A 57 -1.60 -14.91 -9.25
CA SER A 57 -2.92 -14.76 -8.64
C SER A 57 -2.90 -15.01 -7.14
N VAL A 58 -3.87 -14.44 -6.41
CA VAL A 58 -4.02 -14.63 -4.96
C VAL A 58 -4.14 -16.12 -4.60
N THR A 59 -4.80 -16.90 -5.45
CA THR A 59 -4.97 -18.36 -5.25
C THR A 59 -3.65 -19.12 -5.42
N GLN A 60 -2.86 -18.79 -6.44
CA GLN A 60 -1.54 -19.40 -6.65
C GLN A 60 -0.59 -19.08 -5.50
N TYR A 61 -0.60 -17.82 -5.06
CA TYR A 61 0.22 -17.37 -3.94
C TYR A 61 -0.08 -18.13 -2.65
N LEU A 62 -1.36 -18.28 -2.29
CA LEU A 62 -1.74 -19.04 -1.09
C LEU A 62 -1.37 -20.53 -1.19
N ALA A 63 -1.53 -21.13 -2.38
CA ALA A 63 -1.13 -22.53 -2.60
C ALA A 63 0.38 -22.73 -2.37
N GLU A 64 1.19 -21.80 -2.85
CA GLU A 64 2.64 -21.85 -2.67
C GLU A 64 3.06 -21.64 -1.20
N LEU A 65 2.40 -20.73 -0.48
CA LEU A 65 2.61 -20.58 0.97
C LEU A 65 2.30 -21.87 1.73
N LYS A 66 1.18 -22.55 1.41
CA LYS A 66 0.83 -23.84 2.01
C LYS A 66 1.87 -24.91 1.71
N ARG A 67 2.41 -24.92 0.49
CA ARG A 67 3.50 -25.84 0.09
C ARG A 67 4.75 -25.60 0.94
N LEU A 68 5.18 -24.36 1.11
CA LEU A 68 6.34 -24.00 1.94
C LEU A 68 6.11 -24.27 3.42
N ALA A 69 4.89 -24.06 3.92
CA ALA A 69 4.56 -24.30 5.33
C ALA A 69 4.63 -25.79 5.74
N SER A 70 4.51 -26.72 4.77
CA SER A 70 4.50 -28.16 5.03
C SER A 70 5.78 -28.70 5.70
N THR A 71 6.91 -28.03 5.50
CA THR A 71 8.22 -28.39 6.07
C THR A 71 8.64 -27.50 7.26
N CYS A 72 7.78 -26.57 7.69
CA CYS A 72 8.12 -25.54 8.68
C CYS A 72 7.80 -25.94 10.14
N ASN A 73 7.12 -27.06 10.37
CA ASN A 73 6.67 -27.53 11.69
C ASN A 73 5.97 -26.42 12.51
N PHE A 74 4.90 -25.83 11.96
CA PHE A 74 4.11 -24.81 12.67
C PHE A 74 3.08 -25.39 13.64
N ASP A 75 2.79 -26.69 13.54
CA ASP A 75 1.83 -27.41 14.37
C ASP A 75 0.49 -26.67 14.46
N ARG A 76 0.02 -26.37 15.68
CA ARG A 76 -1.24 -25.66 15.94
C ARG A 76 -1.27 -24.21 15.43
N PHE A 77 -0.12 -23.61 15.14
CA PHE A 77 -0.01 -22.23 14.67
C PHE A 77 0.03 -22.10 13.15
N LEU A 78 -0.18 -23.21 12.42
CA LEU A 78 -0.10 -23.22 10.95
C LEU A 78 -1.01 -22.17 10.30
N ASN A 79 -2.26 -22.08 10.75
CA ASN A 79 -3.22 -21.13 10.17
C ASN A 79 -2.88 -19.67 10.49
N ASP A 80 -2.35 -19.39 11.69
CA ASP A 80 -1.90 -18.05 12.06
C ASP A 80 -0.67 -17.64 11.24
N ALA A 81 0.31 -18.54 11.12
CA ALA A 81 1.51 -18.29 10.31
C ALA A 81 1.15 -18.07 8.82
N LEU A 82 0.26 -18.89 8.27
CA LEU A 82 -0.25 -18.74 6.90
C LEU A 82 -0.99 -17.42 6.71
N ARG A 83 -1.87 -17.05 7.64
CA ARG A 83 -2.59 -15.77 7.60
C ARG A 83 -1.61 -14.60 7.57
N ASP A 84 -0.67 -14.59 8.51
CA ASP A 84 0.25 -13.48 8.67
C ASP A 84 1.17 -13.33 7.44
N ALA A 85 1.76 -14.44 6.97
CA ALA A 85 2.58 -14.43 5.75
C ALA A 85 1.77 -14.06 4.50
N PHE A 86 0.53 -14.56 4.39
CA PHE A 86 -0.37 -14.20 3.30
C PHE A 86 -0.62 -12.70 3.29
N VAL A 87 -1.12 -12.12 4.38
CA VAL A 87 -1.46 -10.69 4.47
C VAL A 87 -0.22 -9.82 4.23
N PHE A 88 0.92 -10.12 4.87
CA PHE A 88 2.14 -9.33 4.73
C PHE A 88 2.81 -9.45 3.36
N GLY A 89 2.49 -10.49 2.58
CA GLY A 89 3.11 -10.75 1.30
C GLY A 89 2.22 -10.52 0.08
N LEU A 90 0.97 -10.08 0.26
CA LEU A 90 0.13 -9.62 -0.85
C LEU A 90 0.79 -8.45 -1.61
N SER A 91 0.69 -8.50 -2.93
CA SER A 91 1.22 -7.47 -3.84
C SER A 91 0.28 -6.27 -3.98
N ASP A 92 -1.04 -6.48 -3.83
CA ASP A 92 -2.04 -5.41 -3.87
C ASP A 92 -2.09 -4.67 -2.52
N GLU A 93 -1.53 -3.47 -2.50
CA GLU A 93 -1.54 -2.59 -1.33
C GLU A 93 -2.95 -2.23 -0.85
N HIS A 94 -3.93 -2.13 -1.76
CA HIS A 94 -5.31 -1.84 -1.37
C HIS A 94 -5.90 -3.03 -0.63
N ALA A 95 -5.70 -4.26 -1.13
CA ALA A 95 -6.10 -5.47 -0.43
C ALA A 95 -5.42 -5.58 0.94
N GLN A 96 -4.12 -5.32 1.00
CA GLN A 96 -3.37 -5.36 2.26
C GLN A 96 -3.88 -4.34 3.28
N ARG A 97 -4.11 -3.07 2.89
CA ARG A 97 -4.67 -2.03 3.77
C ARG A 97 -6.06 -2.40 4.29
N ARG A 98 -6.91 -2.97 3.44
CA ARG A 98 -8.26 -3.43 3.82
C ARG A 98 -8.18 -4.52 4.87
N LEU A 99 -7.29 -5.50 4.69
CA LEU A 99 -7.08 -6.60 5.64
C LEU A 99 -6.52 -6.13 6.98
N PHE A 100 -5.63 -5.12 7.00
CA PHE A 100 -5.16 -4.50 8.25
C PHE A 100 -6.21 -3.69 8.98
N SER A 101 -7.31 -3.32 8.30
CA SER A 101 -8.42 -2.60 8.91
C SER A 101 -9.49 -3.54 9.51
N CYS A 102 -9.35 -4.86 9.31
CA CYS A 102 -10.24 -5.85 9.92
C CYS A 102 -9.90 -6.06 11.41
N ASP A 103 -10.90 -6.44 12.19
CA ASP A 103 -10.73 -6.74 13.62
C ASP A 103 -9.72 -7.88 13.88
N ASP A 104 -9.21 -7.97 15.11
CA ASP A 104 -8.22 -8.96 15.61
C ASP A 104 -8.61 -10.44 15.39
N LYS A 105 -9.84 -10.72 14.95
CA LYS A 105 -10.37 -12.06 14.65
C LYS A 105 -10.29 -12.43 13.17
N LEU A 106 -9.39 -11.80 12.42
CA LEU A 106 -9.13 -12.16 11.03
C LEU A 106 -8.60 -13.59 10.95
N THR A 107 -9.27 -14.46 10.19
CA THR A 107 -8.81 -15.83 9.90
C THR A 107 -8.22 -15.90 8.50
N LEU A 108 -7.45 -16.96 8.22
CA LEU A 108 -6.88 -17.18 6.89
C LEU A 108 -7.97 -17.23 5.80
N GLU A 109 -9.09 -17.91 6.07
CA GLU A 109 -10.19 -18.09 5.12
C GLU A 109 -10.86 -16.76 4.79
N LYS A 110 -11.08 -15.92 5.81
CA LYS A 110 -11.62 -14.57 5.62
C LYS A 110 -10.67 -13.69 4.83
N ALA A 111 -9.38 -13.71 5.17
CA ALA A 111 -8.37 -12.93 4.48
C ALA A 111 -8.27 -13.34 3.00
N PHE A 112 -8.31 -14.63 2.73
CA PHE A 112 -8.29 -15.17 1.38
C PHE A 112 -9.54 -14.75 0.57
N SER A 113 -10.73 -14.90 1.15
CA SER A 113 -12.00 -14.51 0.50
C SER A 113 -12.05 -13.03 0.13
N GLU A 114 -11.63 -12.15 1.04
CA GLU A 114 -11.56 -10.70 0.80
C GLU A 114 -10.54 -10.37 -0.30
N ALA A 115 -9.35 -10.96 -0.25
CA ALA A 115 -8.31 -10.73 -1.24
C ALA A 115 -8.73 -11.18 -2.66
N VAL A 116 -9.37 -12.33 -2.81
CA VAL A 116 -9.91 -12.80 -4.10
C VAL A 116 -11.02 -11.88 -4.62
N SER A 117 -11.88 -11.41 -3.72
CA SER A 117 -12.95 -10.46 -4.06
C SER A 117 -12.38 -9.14 -4.59
N LEU A 118 -11.32 -8.63 -3.95
CA LEU A 118 -10.62 -7.41 -4.37
C LEU A 118 -9.83 -7.61 -5.67
N GLU A 119 -9.14 -8.73 -5.84
CA GLU A 119 -8.46 -9.09 -7.11
C GLU A 119 -9.45 -9.08 -8.28
N THR A 120 -10.61 -9.71 -8.09
CA THR A 120 -11.67 -9.76 -9.11
C THR A 120 -12.24 -8.36 -9.40
N ALA A 121 -12.44 -7.52 -8.37
CA ALA A 121 -12.92 -6.16 -8.54
C ALA A 121 -11.90 -5.28 -9.29
N SER A 122 -10.62 -5.40 -8.95
CA SER A 122 -9.52 -4.71 -9.63
C SER A 122 -9.44 -5.13 -11.11
N ALA A 123 -9.52 -6.42 -11.42
CA ALA A 123 -9.55 -6.89 -12.82
C ALA A 123 -10.75 -6.32 -13.60
N LYS A 124 -11.94 -6.32 -13.00
CA LYS A 124 -13.16 -5.76 -13.62
C LYS A 124 -13.08 -4.25 -13.84
N THR A 125 -12.52 -3.48 -12.90
CA THR A 125 -12.37 -2.02 -13.06
C THR A 125 -11.37 -1.67 -14.16
N VAL A 126 -10.29 -2.45 -14.32
CA VAL A 126 -9.37 -2.31 -15.46
C VAL A 126 -10.07 -2.61 -16.78
N MET A 127 -10.90 -3.65 -16.85
CA MET A 127 -11.68 -3.95 -18.06
C MET A 127 -12.70 -2.84 -18.39
N VAL A 128 -13.42 -2.31 -17.40
CA VAL A 128 -14.38 -1.20 -17.61
C VAL A 128 -13.66 0.08 -18.05
N ARG A 129 -12.48 0.39 -17.49
CA ARG A 129 -11.68 1.56 -17.89
C ARG A 129 -10.98 1.36 -19.24
N GLY A 130 -10.57 0.14 -19.57
CA GLY A 130 -10.00 -0.23 -20.87
C GLY A 130 -11.03 -0.21 -22.00
N ALA A 131 -12.28 -0.63 -21.71
CA ALA A 131 -13.41 -0.48 -22.63
C ALA A 131 -13.90 0.98 -22.73
N ALA A 132 -13.69 1.79 -21.69
CA ALA A 132 -13.93 3.24 -21.68
C ALA A 132 -12.68 4.05 -22.08
N GLY A 133 -11.81 3.47 -22.90
CA GLY A 133 -10.63 4.11 -23.49
C GLY A 133 -10.92 5.24 -24.49
N THR A 134 -11.96 6.06 -24.27
CA THR A 134 -12.15 7.39 -24.87
C THR A 134 -12.93 8.35 -23.98
N ALA A 135 -12.98 8.16 -22.65
CA ALA A 135 -13.66 9.13 -21.79
C ALA A 135 -13.14 9.08 -20.34
N ASN A 136 -11.99 9.70 -20.08
CA ASN A 136 -11.74 10.39 -18.80
C ASN A 136 -10.46 11.24 -18.86
N SER A 137 -10.57 12.42 -19.47
CA SER A 137 -9.76 13.60 -19.14
C SER A 137 -10.64 14.72 -18.57
N ALA A 138 -11.73 14.38 -17.89
CA ALA A 138 -12.72 15.34 -17.41
C ALA A 138 -13.06 15.17 -15.92
N VAL A 139 -12.03 15.03 -15.06
CA VAL A 139 -12.19 15.26 -13.61
C VAL A 139 -11.58 16.61 -13.23
N ASN A 140 -12.08 17.66 -13.87
CA ASN A 140 -12.13 19.04 -13.34
C ASN A 140 -12.94 19.95 -14.28
N ALA A 141 -14.15 19.54 -14.64
CA ALA A 141 -15.13 20.47 -15.19
C ALA A 141 -15.70 21.33 -14.06
N VAL A 142 -14.92 22.30 -13.58
CA VAL A 142 -15.49 23.41 -12.81
C VAL A 142 -16.49 24.10 -13.73
N ASN A 143 -17.71 24.36 -13.24
CA ASN A 143 -18.72 25.07 -14.01
C ASN A 143 -18.17 26.45 -14.45
N MET A 144 -17.69 26.55 -15.69
CA MET A 144 -17.02 27.72 -16.28
C MET A 144 -17.95 28.92 -16.47
N GLU A 145 -19.26 28.74 -16.22
CA GLU A 145 -20.29 29.76 -16.35
C GLU A 145 -20.09 30.93 -15.36
N HIS A 146 -19.49 30.66 -14.19
CA HIS A 146 -19.19 31.66 -13.16
C HIS A 146 -17.69 32.01 -13.03
N VAL A 147 -16.81 31.36 -13.81
CA VAL A 147 -15.37 31.64 -13.77
C VAL A 147 -15.08 32.92 -14.55
N ARG A 148 -14.70 33.98 -13.83
CA ARG A 148 -14.24 35.25 -14.41
C ARG A 148 -12.73 35.26 -14.53
N CYS A 149 -12.23 35.59 -15.72
CA CYS A 149 -10.80 35.70 -15.98
C CYS A 149 -10.14 36.76 -15.10
N TYR A 150 -9.14 36.39 -14.29
CA TYR A 150 -8.38 37.33 -13.46
C TYR A 150 -7.61 38.40 -14.26
N CYS A 151 -7.38 38.17 -15.56
CA CYS A 151 -6.71 39.12 -16.43
C CYS A 151 -7.64 40.23 -16.92
N CYS A 152 -8.84 39.88 -17.43
CA CYS A 152 -9.73 40.86 -18.08
C CYS A 152 -11.12 41.00 -17.45
N GLY A 153 -11.48 40.15 -16.47
CA GLY A 153 -12.76 40.18 -15.76
C GLY A 153 -13.95 39.56 -16.52
N LYS A 154 -13.76 39.14 -17.78
CA LYS A 154 -14.81 38.51 -18.60
C LYS A 154 -15.00 37.02 -18.23
N PRO A 155 -16.23 36.50 -18.29
CA PRO A 155 -16.51 35.10 -17.98
C PRO A 155 -16.02 34.15 -19.09
N ARG A 156 -16.14 32.84 -18.85
CA ARG A 156 -15.98 31.74 -19.85
C ARG A 156 -14.54 31.44 -20.31
N HIS A 157 -13.52 32.00 -19.65
CA HIS A 157 -12.12 31.61 -19.89
C HIS A 157 -11.23 31.93 -18.67
N ILE A 158 -10.07 31.30 -18.61
CA ILE A 158 -9.04 31.52 -17.57
C ILE A 158 -7.87 32.35 -18.12
N LYS A 159 -6.90 32.72 -17.26
CA LYS A 159 -5.78 33.61 -17.62
C LYS A 159 -4.96 33.08 -18.81
N THR A 160 -4.77 31.78 -18.93
CA THR A 160 -3.95 31.14 -19.99
C THR A 160 -4.51 31.39 -21.38
N ASP A 161 -5.84 31.47 -21.49
CA ASP A 161 -6.58 31.58 -22.74
C ASP A 161 -7.02 33.02 -23.00
N CYS A 162 -6.59 33.97 -22.17
CA CYS A 162 -6.97 35.36 -22.29
C CYS A 162 -6.16 36.07 -23.37
N ARG A 163 -6.85 36.78 -24.27
CA ARG A 163 -6.22 37.66 -25.28
C ARG A 163 -5.27 38.70 -24.66
N HIS A 164 -5.54 39.13 -23.43
CA HIS A 164 -4.76 40.15 -22.71
C HIS A 164 -3.73 39.55 -21.73
N LYS A 165 -3.44 38.24 -21.81
CA LYS A 165 -2.57 37.52 -20.85
C LYS A 165 -1.18 38.13 -20.64
N ASN A 166 -0.66 38.82 -21.65
CA ASN A 166 0.64 39.49 -21.63
C ASN A 166 0.51 41.03 -21.67
N ALA A 167 -0.66 41.59 -21.36
CA ALA A 167 -0.82 43.04 -21.32
C ALA A 167 0.04 43.66 -20.21
N ASP A 168 0.82 44.66 -20.58
CA ASP A 168 1.68 45.42 -19.67
C ASP A 168 0.88 46.58 -19.08
N PHE A 169 0.89 46.69 -17.75
CA PHE A 169 0.25 47.81 -17.06
C PHE A 169 1.19 48.45 -16.04
N SER A 170 1.51 49.72 -16.30
CA SER A 170 2.59 50.43 -15.60
C SER A 170 2.23 50.92 -14.20
N LYS A 171 0.95 50.97 -13.79
CA LYS A 171 0.57 51.55 -12.48
C LYS A 171 0.87 50.66 -11.27
N CYS A 172 0.91 49.34 -11.40
CA CYS A 172 1.19 48.44 -10.27
C CYS A 172 2.48 47.61 -10.43
N GLY A 173 3.10 47.66 -11.62
CA GLY A 173 4.36 46.99 -11.96
C GLY A 173 4.22 45.48 -12.18
N LYS A 174 3.01 44.97 -12.41
CA LYS A 174 2.75 43.53 -12.66
C LYS A 174 2.08 43.33 -14.02
N ARG A 175 2.58 42.36 -14.79
CA ARG A 175 2.05 42.02 -16.13
C ARG A 175 0.87 41.04 -16.05
N GLY A 176 0.01 41.08 -17.08
CA GLY A 176 -1.02 40.08 -17.30
C GLY A 176 -2.36 40.35 -16.61
N HIS A 177 -2.75 41.61 -16.48
CA HIS A 177 -4.11 42.04 -16.13
C HIS A 177 -4.43 43.43 -16.72
N LEU A 178 -5.71 43.71 -16.96
CA LEU A 178 -6.19 45.01 -17.40
C LEU A 178 -6.30 45.99 -16.21
N ALA A 179 -6.29 47.29 -16.51
CA ALA A 179 -6.46 48.35 -15.52
C ALA A 179 -7.71 48.14 -14.63
N SER A 180 -8.81 47.65 -15.21
CA SER A 180 -10.06 47.35 -14.51
C SER A 180 -9.97 46.21 -13.50
N GLN A 181 -8.96 45.34 -13.61
CA GLN A 181 -8.70 44.22 -12.71
C GLN A 181 -7.47 44.44 -11.82
N CYS A 182 -6.85 45.63 -11.88
CA CYS A 182 -5.70 45.97 -11.06
C CYS A 182 -6.12 46.13 -9.60
N ARG A 183 -5.71 45.17 -8.76
CA ARG A 183 -5.89 45.22 -7.29
C ARG A 183 -4.66 45.76 -6.56
N GLY A 184 -3.62 46.15 -7.29
CA GLY A 184 -2.42 46.77 -6.73
C GLY A 184 -2.64 48.26 -6.46
N ARG A 185 -2.02 48.77 -5.40
CA ARG A 185 -1.85 50.22 -5.19
C ARG A 185 -0.88 50.78 -6.22
N ASP A 186 -1.01 52.07 -6.50
CA ASP A 186 -0.10 52.78 -7.42
C ASP A 186 1.36 52.61 -6.93
N ILE A 187 2.30 52.56 -7.87
CA ILE A 187 3.73 52.48 -7.55
C ILE A 187 4.15 53.70 -6.71
N SER A 188 3.49 54.85 -6.88
CA SER A 188 3.73 56.05 -6.05
C SER A 188 3.46 55.83 -4.56
N ASP A 189 2.53 54.93 -4.19
CA ASP A 189 2.10 54.70 -2.81
C ASP A 189 2.96 53.65 -2.07
N ARG A 190 3.94 53.05 -2.73
CA ARG A 190 4.82 52.03 -2.11
C ARG A 190 5.88 52.62 -1.18
N ALA A 191 6.12 53.93 -1.22
CA ALA A 191 7.16 54.58 -0.42
C ALA A 191 6.81 54.71 1.08
N THR A 192 5.54 54.55 1.49
CA THR A 192 5.12 54.69 2.89
C THR A 192 4.34 53.46 3.36
N GLY A 193 5.08 52.52 3.96
CA GLY A 193 4.56 51.27 4.51
C GLY A 193 3.52 51.48 5.61
N GLY A 194 2.29 50.99 5.38
CA GLY A 194 1.24 50.89 6.38
C GLY A 194 0.35 49.67 6.12
N ARG A 195 0.44 48.66 6.98
CA ARG A 195 -0.30 47.38 6.92
C ARG A 195 -1.72 47.58 7.47
N ARG A 196 -2.72 47.76 6.61
CA ARG A 196 -4.14 47.83 7.02
C ARG A 196 -4.80 46.47 6.84
N MET A 197 -5.06 45.77 7.94
CA MET A 197 -5.87 44.55 7.96
C MET A 197 -7.27 44.85 7.43
N ARG A 198 -7.76 44.03 6.50
CA ARG A 198 -9.08 44.17 5.89
C ARG A 198 -10.08 43.41 6.75
N PHE A 199 -10.85 44.13 7.56
CA PHE A 199 -12.02 43.61 8.27
C PHE A 199 -13.03 43.07 7.25
N SER A 200 -13.32 41.77 7.32
CA SER A 200 -14.43 41.14 6.58
C SER A 200 -15.64 41.10 7.52
N LYS A 201 -16.66 41.90 7.22
CA LYS A 201 -17.97 41.80 7.88
C LYS A 201 -18.65 40.52 7.38
N HIS A 202 -18.82 39.53 8.24
CA HIS A 202 -19.81 38.46 8.06
C HIS A 202 -20.81 38.55 9.22
N SER A 203 -22.08 38.72 8.87
CA SER A 203 -23.24 38.70 9.76
C SER A 203 -23.83 37.29 9.83
N GLY A 204 -24.07 36.78 11.04
CA GLY A 204 -24.96 35.65 11.37
C GLY A 204 -24.44 34.26 10.94
N ASN A 205 -24.58 33.16 11.69
CA ASN A 205 -25.42 32.88 12.85
C ASN A 205 -24.76 31.75 13.69
N LYS A 206 -25.01 31.77 15.00
CA LYS A 206 -24.42 30.87 16.01
C LYS A 206 -25.13 29.51 15.98
N SER A 207 -24.36 28.41 16.06
CA SER A 207 -24.81 27.23 16.79
C SER A 207 -23.60 26.47 17.35
N LYS A 208 -23.49 26.48 18.68
CA LYS A 208 -22.42 25.86 19.47
C LYS A 208 -22.75 24.38 19.66
N LYS A 209 -21.87 23.47 19.25
CA LYS A 209 -21.81 22.12 19.82
C LYS A 209 -20.40 21.84 20.34
N LYS A 210 -20.41 21.55 21.64
CA LYS A 210 -19.31 21.37 22.59
C LYS A 210 -18.60 20.04 22.29
N TRP A 211 -17.28 20.05 22.14
CA TRP A 211 -16.45 18.84 22.16
C TRP A 211 -15.54 18.95 23.38
N ASP A 212 -15.88 18.23 24.45
CA ASP A 212 -15.05 18.12 25.64
C ASP A 212 -14.05 16.96 25.44
N SER A 213 -12.77 17.32 25.35
CA SER A 213 -11.65 16.39 25.40
C SER A 213 -11.44 15.92 26.85
N LYS A 214 -11.38 14.60 27.08
CA LYS A 214 -10.83 14.04 28.32
C LYS A 214 -9.87 12.91 27.99
N VAL A 215 -8.62 13.28 27.79
CA VAL A 215 -7.46 12.40 27.94
C VAL A 215 -7.21 12.29 29.45
N LYS A 216 -7.30 11.07 30.00
CA LYS A 216 -6.70 10.73 31.29
C LYS A 216 -5.83 9.50 31.12
N TYR A 217 -4.53 9.76 31.16
CA TYR A 217 -3.45 8.84 31.48
C TYR A 217 -3.54 8.48 32.97
N MET A 218 -3.35 7.19 33.32
CA MET A 218 -2.99 6.58 34.62
C MET A 218 -3.40 5.10 34.48
N GLY A 219 -2.54 4.08 34.51
CA GLY A 219 -1.39 3.88 35.38
C GLY A 219 -1.82 3.00 36.57
N ARG A 220 -1.92 1.69 36.35
CA ARG A 220 -1.61 0.64 37.35
C ARG A 220 -1.53 -0.72 36.68
#